data_AF-H0ST68-F1
#
_entry.id   AF-H0ST68-F1
#
_cell.length_a   1.000
_cell.length_b   1.000
_cell.length_c   1.000
_cell.angle_alpha   90.00
_cell.angle_beta   90.00
_cell.angle_gamma   90.00
#
_symmetry.space_group_name_H-M   'P 1'
#
loop_
_entity.id
_entity.type
_entity.pdbx_description
1 polymer ?
#
loop_
_entity_poly.entity_id
_entity_poly.type
_entity_poly.pdbx_seq_one_letter_code
_entity_poly.pdbx_strand_id
1 'polypeptide(L)'
;MPRDNIVQHAELRRMTVLEYAPESVQANHYRNLATKIHGNAGKGIIPTPITMDELEDMLMEHGIMKAVDESQIGKTAAELAATA
;
A
#
# COMPACT_ATOMS: atom_id res chain seq x y z
N MET A 1 4.55 3.75 5.64
CA MET A 1 4.27 3.84 7.09
C MET A 1 4.27 2.43 7.66
N PRO A 2 5.07 2.14 8.70
CA PRO A 2 5.12 0.79 9.28
C PRO A 2 3.79 0.40 9.93
N ARG A 3 3.51 -0.90 9.93
CA ARG A 3 2.40 -1.49 10.69
C ARG A 3 2.85 -1.64 12.14
N ASP A 4 2.17 -0.99 13.07
CA ASP A 4 2.51 -1.02 14.50
C ASP A 4 1.21 -1.10 15.32
N ASN A 5 1.19 -1.99 16.32
CA ASN A 5 0.04 -2.23 17.19
C ASN A 5 -0.30 -1.04 18.10
N ILE A 6 0.64 -0.12 18.30
CA ILE A 6 0.40 1.11 19.07
C ILE A 6 -0.70 1.98 18.45
N VAL A 7 -0.89 1.87 17.13
CA VAL A 7 -1.95 2.59 16.41
C VAL A 7 -3.31 2.16 16.92
N GLN A 8 -3.57 0.84 17.01
CA GLN A 8 -4.83 0.31 17.52
C GLN A 8 -5.06 0.71 18.99
N HIS A 9 -4.01 0.73 19.81
CA HIS A 9 -4.13 1.17 21.21
C HIS A 9 -4.49 2.66 21.36
N ALA A 10 -3.97 3.52 20.49
CA ALA A 10 -4.33 4.93 20.43
C ALA A 10 -5.77 5.12 19.91
N GLU A 11 -6.14 4.40 18.84
CA GLU A 11 -7.47 4.44 18.23
C GLU A 11 -8.58 4.02 19.20
N LEU A 12 -8.36 2.98 20.00
CA LEU A 12 -9.31 2.55 21.04
C LEU A 12 -9.61 3.63 22.09
N ARG A 13 -8.66 4.56 22.30
CA ARG A 13 -8.79 5.71 23.21
C ARG A 13 -9.26 6.97 22.49
N ARG A 14 -9.62 6.87 21.21
CA ARG A 14 -10.01 8.00 20.34
C ARG A 14 -8.96 9.11 20.32
N MET A 15 -7.68 8.74 20.40
CA MET A 15 -6.54 9.65 20.38
C MET A 15 -5.65 9.34 19.19
N THR A 16 -4.87 10.33 18.74
CA THR A 16 -3.80 10.08 17.78
C THR A 16 -2.60 9.41 18.48
N VAL A 17 -1.74 8.74 17.71
CA VAL A 17 -0.49 8.17 18.26
C VAL A 17 0.42 9.28 18.82
N LEU A 18 0.37 10.48 18.26
CA LEU A 18 1.15 11.64 18.72
C LEU A 18 0.72 12.10 20.12
N GLU A 19 -0.57 12.07 20.42
CA GLU A 19 -1.10 12.43 21.74
C GLU A 19 -0.96 11.29 22.74
N TYR A 20 -1.25 10.06 22.32
CA TYR A 20 -1.23 8.89 23.18
C TYR A 20 0.18 8.47 23.61
N ALA A 21 1.13 8.47 22.66
CA ALA A 21 2.50 8.00 22.87
C ALA A 21 3.49 8.85 22.06
N PRO A 22 3.77 10.10 22.48
CA PRO A 22 4.57 11.06 21.72
C PRO A 22 6.01 10.60 21.46
N GLU A 23 6.59 9.80 22.35
CA GLU A 23 7.97 9.28 22.23
C GLU A 23 8.05 7.94 21.47
N SER A 24 6.93 7.43 20.95
CA SER A 24 6.92 6.16 20.23
C SER A 24 7.64 6.27 18.87
N VAL A 25 8.19 5.14 18.42
CA VAL A 25 8.80 5.03 17.07
C VAL A 25 7.78 5.40 15.99
N GLN A 26 6.52 4.95 16.16
CA GLN A 26 5.43 5.27 15.24
C GLN A 26 5.07 6.77 15.22
N ALA A 27 5.10 7.46 16.37
CA ALA A 27 4.93 8.92 16.41
C ALA A 27 6.04 9.62 15.60
N ASN A 28 7.29 9.16 15.70
CA ASN A 28 8.39 9.70 14.91
C ASN A 28 8.22 9.43 13.40
N HIS A 29 7.66 8.29 13.00
CA HIS A 29 7.31 8.06 11.59
C HIS A 29 6.28 9.08 11.07
N TYR A 30 5.26 9.43 11.86
CA TYR A 30 4.29 10.47 11.50
C TYR A 30 4.92 11.87 11.42
N ARG A 31 5.80 12.23 12.36
CA ARG A 31 6.53 13.51 12.30
C ARG A 31 7.39 13.60 11.03
N ASN A 32 8.13 12.54 10.72
CA ASN A 32 8.94 12.48 9.51
C ASN A 32 8.09 12.59 8.24
N LEU A 33 6.93 11.93 8.20
CA LEU A 33 5.97 12.08 7.11
C LEU A 33 5.48 13.53 6.98
N ALA A 34 5.10 14.15 8.10
CA ALA A 34 4.66 15.56 8.12
C ALA A 34 5.76 16.50 7.62
N THR A 35 7.01 16.31 8.03
CA THR A 35 8.16 17.08 7.51
C THR A 35 8.35 16.89 6.01
N LYS A 36 8.23 15.66 5.49
CA LYS A 36 8.31 15.39 4.04
C LYS A 36 7.19 16.07 3.26
N ILE A 37 5.95 16.03 3.77
CA ILE A 37 4.81 16.70 3.14
C ILE A 37 5.01 18.21 3.14
N HIS A 38 5.43 18.79 4.27
CA HIS A 38 5.73 20.20 4.38
C HIS A 38 6.84 20.62 3.41
N GLY A 39 7.94 19.85 3.35
CA GLY A 39 9.06 20.06 2.45
C GLY A 39 8.76 19.80 0.97
N ASN A 40 7.68 19.08 0.64
CA ASN A 40 7.20 18.93 -0.73
C ASN A 40 6.73 20.26 -1.32
N ALA A 41 6.40 21.25 -0.48
CA ALA A 41 6.20 22.66 -0.84
C ALA A 41 5.25 22.88 -2.04
N GLY A 42 4.19 22.08 -2.14
CA GLY A 42 3.21 22.22 -3.22
C GLY A 42 3.71 21.81 -4.61
N LYS A 43 4.76 20.98 -4.71
CA LYS A 43 5.20 20.32 -5.96
C LYS A 43 4.17 19.26 -6.43
N GLY A 44 2.94 19.68 -6.63
CA GLY A 44 1.89 18.87 -7.23
C GLY A 44 2.14 18.73 -8.73
N ILE A 45 1.78 17.56 -9.26
CA ILE A 45 1.71 17.30 -10.70
C ILE A 45 0.31 16.78 -11.05
N ILE A 46 -0.08 16.87 -12.31
CA ILE A 46 -1.25 16.16 -12.81
C ILE A 46 -0.81 14.71 -13.06
N PRO A 47 -1.37 13.71 -12.35
CA PRO A 47 -0.96 12.33 -12.54
C PRO A 47 -1.42 11.80 -13.90
N THR A 48 -0.59 10.98 -14.52
CA THR A 48 -0.94 10.21 -15.73
C THR A 48 -1.42 8.83 -15.29
N PRO A 49 -2.69 8.46 -15.57
CA PRO A 49 -3.17 7.11 -15.29
C PRO A 49 -2.38 6.08 -16.11
N ILE A 50 -2.06 4.95 -15.48
CA ILE A 50 -1.47 3.78 -16.13
C ILE A 50 -2.58 2.83 -16.62
N THR A 51 -2.25 1.96 -17.57
CA THR A 51 -3.16 0.90 -18.04
C THR A 51 -3.24 -0.25 -17.04
N MET A 52 -4.19 -1.18 -17.23
CA MET A 52 -4.27 -2.38 -16.40
C MET A 52 -3.05 -3.27 -16.58
N ASP A 53 -2.60 -3.45 -17.83
CA ASP A 53 -1.41 -4.26 -18.16
C ASP A 53 -0.16 -3.71 -17.45
N GLU A 54 0.04 -2.38 -17.48
CA GLU A 54 1.15 -1.71 -16.78
C GLU A 54 1.09 -1.91 -15.26
N LEU A 55 -0.11 -1.98 -14.68
CA LEU A 55 -0.29 -2.25 -13.25
C LEU A 55 0.04 -3.70 -12.91
N GLU A 56 -0.42 -4.67 -13.72
CA GLU A 56 -0.15 -6.09 -13.52
C GLU A 56 1.35 -6.40 -13.64
N ASP A 57 2.00 -5.83 -14.65
CA ASP A 57 3.46 -5.93 -14.85
C ASP A 57 4.23 -5.41 -13.62
N MET A 58 3.84 -4.25 -13.09
CA MET A 58 4.46 -3.68 -11.88
C MET A 58 4.29 -4.59 -10.64
N LEU A 59 3.12 -5.22 -10.48
CA LEU A 59 2.87 -6.15 -9.37
C LEU A 59 3.70 -7.44 -9.50
N MET A 60 3.92 -7.93 -10.72
CA MET A 60 4.79 -9.07 -11.00
C MET A 60 6.27 -8.71 -10.78
N GLU A 61 6.73 -7.56 -11.25
CA GLU A 61 8.11 -7.08 -11.08
C GLU A 61 8.51 -6.97 -9.60
N HIS A 62 7.62 -6.43 -8.77
CA HIS A 62 7.85 -6.30 -7.33
C HIS A 62 7.57 -7.58 -6.53
N GLY A 63 7.24 -8.70 -7.20
CA GLY A 63 7.02 -10.00 -6.58
C GLY A 63 5.78 -10.06 -5.67
N ILE A 64 4.83 -9.14 -5.84
CA ILE A 64 3.55 -9.10 -5.10
C ILE A 64 2.61 -10.16 -5.67
N MET A 65 2.62 -10.35 -6.98
CA MET A 65 1.94 -11.44 -7.67
C MET A 65 2.96 -12.41 -8.25
N LYS A 66 2.66 -13.71 -8.19
CA LYS A 66 3.41 -14.70 -8.99
C LYS A 66 3.09 -14.42 -10.45
N ALA A 67 4.07 -14.62 -11.34
CA ALA A 67 3.83 -14.58 -12.78
C ALA A 67 2.60 -15.43 -13.09
N VAL A 68 1.58 -14.78 -13.67
CA VAL A 68 0.35 -15.47 -14.07
C VAL A 68 0.72 -16.38 -15.22
N ASP A 69 0.33 -17.65 -15.14
CA ASP A 69 0.41 -18.56 -16.28
C ASP A 69 -0.53 -18.01 -17.36
N GLU A 70 0.03 -17.41 -18.41
CA GLU A 70 -0.71 -16.78 -19.50
C GLU A 70 -1.73 -17.74 -20.14
N SER A 71 -1.53 -19.06 -20.02
CA SER A 71 -2.48 -20.07 -20.50
C SER A 71 -3.80 -20.12 -19.71
N GLN A 72 -3.89 -19.45 -18.56
CA GLN A 72 -5.06 -19.40 -17.68
C GLN A 72 -5.83 -18.08 -17.78
N ILE A 73 -5.28 -17.08 -18.48
CA ILE A 73 -5.93 -15.78 -18.66
C ILE A 73 -7.26 -15.96 -19.41
N GLY A 74 -8.33 -15.38 -18.87
CA GLY A 74 -9.67 -15.44 -19.46
C GLY A 74 -10.40 -16.78 -19.31
N LYS A 75 -9.81 -17.78 -18.63
CA LYS A 75 -10.47 -19.04 -18.32
C LYS A 75 -11.22 -18.95 -17.00
N THR A 76 -12.47 -19.40 -17.02
CA THR A 76 -13.26 -19.56 -15.80
C THR A 76 -12.71 -20.70 -14.94
N ALA A 77 -13.01 -20.66 -13.64
CA ALA A 77 -12.65 -21.76 -12.73
C ALA A 77 -13.22 -23.12 -13.19
N ALA A 78 -14.36 -23.11 -13.88
CA ALA A 78 -14.97 -24.32 -14.45
C ALA A 78 -14.17 -24.87 -15.65
N GLU A 79 -13.64 -24.01 -16.52
CA GLU A 79 -12.84 -24.42 -17.68
C GLU A 79 -11.44 -24.92 -17.27
N LEU A 80 -10.86 -24.32 -16.22
CA LEU A 80 -9.61 -24.80 -15.63
C LEU A 80 -9.77 -26.17 -14.96
N ALA A 81 -10.90 -26.39 -14.26
CA ALA A 81 -11.20 -27.68 -13.65
C ALA A 81 -11.53 -28.80 -14.66
N ALA A 82 -12.01 -28.44 -15.85
CA ALA A 82 -12.29 -29.40 -16.92
C ALA A 82 -11.04 -29.84 -17.70
N THR A 83 -9.91 -29.15 -17.53
CA THR A 83 -8.64 -29.41 -18.24
C THR A 83 -7.54 -29.97 -17.34
N ALA A 84 -7.80 -30.12 -16.05
CA ALA A 84 -6.93 -30.77 -15.06
C ALA A 84 -7.33 -32.24 -14.83
#